data_AF-A0A9W4RZL2-F1
#
_entry.id   AF-A0A9W4RZL2-F1
#
_cell.length_a   1.000
_cell.length_b   1.000
_cell.length_c   1.000
_cell.angle_alpha   90.00
_cell.angle_beta   90.00
_cell.angle_gamma   90.00
#
_symmetry.space_group_name_H-M   'P 1'
#
loop_
_entity.id
_entity.type
_entity.pdbx_description
1 polymer ?
#
loop_
_entity_poly.entity_id
_entity_poly.type
_entity_poly.pdbx_seq_one_letter_code
_entity_poly.pdbx_strand_id
1 'polypeptide(L)'
;PDLDLGELLKYLKRKRHLAKLYGQGTTNFKASKHEIKKSIINVPRDAIQLGFQHLDGAKVYGNEVEMGLAIKTSNIPRQNLFDVTKLWDLKNPKAAF
;
A
#
# COMPACT_ATOMS: atom_id res chain seq x y z
N PRO A 1 -25.84 -10.71 4.10
CA PRO A 1 -25.33 -12.07 3.85
C PRO A 1 -23.81 -12.07 3.92
N ASP A 2 -23.28 -12.66 5.00
CA ASP A 2 -21.86 -12.69 5.29
C ASP A 2 -21.11 -13.35 4.13
N LEU A 3 -20.40 -12.55 3.36
CA LEU A 3 -19.51 -13.03 2.32
C LEU A 3 -18.38 -13.80 3.00
N ASP A 4 -18.36 -15.12 2.83
CA ASP A 4 -17.22 -15.95 3.22
C ASP A 4 -15.94 -15.36 2.60
N LEU A 5 -15.02 -14.93 3.48
CA LEU A 5 -13.72 -14.41 3.08
C LEU A 5 -12.99 -15.42 2.17
N GLY A 6 -13.21 -16.72 2.35
CA GLY A 6 -12.66 -17.79 1.53
C GLY A 6 -13.14 -17.75 0.08
N GLU A 7 -14.44 -17.57 -0.14
CA GLU A 7 -15.02 -17.42 -1.48
C GLU A 7 -14.59 -16.10 -2.15
N LEU A 8 -14.57 -15.00 -1.40
CA LEU A 8 -14.13 -13.70 -1.92
C LEU A 8 -12.65 -13.74 -2.36
N LEU A 9 -11.78 -14.38 -1.57
CA LEU A 9 -10.37 -14.59 -1.93
C LEU A 9 -10.21 -15.48 -3.16
N LYS A 10 -11.00 -16.55 -3.28
CA LYS A 10 -11.02 -17.40 -4.49
C LYS A 10 -11.50 -16.64 -5.73
N TYR A 11 -12.46 -15.74 -5.57
CA TYR A 11 -12.98 -14.88 -6.63
C TYR A 11 -11.93 -13.86 -7.10
N LEU A 12 -11.29 -13.14 -6.15
CA LEU A 12 -10.26 -12.15 -6.45
C LEU A 12 -9.00 -12.79 -7.07
N LYS A 13 -8.58 -13.97 -6.60
CA LYS A 13 -7.45 -14.73 -7.19
C LYS A 13 -7.70 -15.14 -8.65
N ARG A 14 -8.94 -15.51 -9.00
CA ARG A 14 -9.34 -15.84 -10.38
C ARG A 14 -9.28 -14.63 -11.31
N LYS A 15 -9.50 -13.45 -10.76
CA LYS A 15 -9.44 -12.18 -11.46
C LYS A 15 -8.17 -11.43 -11.08
N ARG A 16 -6.98 -11.95 -11.42
CA ARG A 16 -5.67 -11.30 -11.17
C ARG A 16 -5.60 -9.83 -11.63
N HIS A 17 -6.47 -9.42 -12.54
CA HIS A 17 -6.66 -8.05 -13.00
C HIS A 17 -7.57 -7.21 -12.08
N LEU A 18 -8.53 -7.82 -11.37
CA LEU A 18 -9.39 -7.16 -10.36
C LEU A 18 -8.70 -6.97 -8.99
N ALA A 19 -7.68 -7.75 -8.63
CA ALA A 19 -6.85 -7.46 -7.44
C ALA A 19 -6.11 -6.10 -7.54
N LYS A 20 -6.06 -5.53 -8.75
CA LYS A 20 -5.60 -4.14 -9.01
C LYS A 20 -6.69 -3.09 -8.75
N LEU A 21 -7.97 -3.47 -8.64
CA LEU A 21 -9.09 -2.54 -8.41
C LEU A 21 -9.31 -2.20 -6.93
N TYR A 22 -8.83 -3.02 -6.00
CA TYR A 22 -8.92 -2.75 -4.57
C TYR A 22 -7.52 -2.34 -4.07
N GLY A 23 -7.36 -1.05 -3.79
CA GLY A 23 -6.14 -0.49 -3.20
C GLY A 23 -6.25 -0.39 -1.69
N GLN A 24 -5.15 -0.67 -0.97
CA GLN A 24 -5.09 -0.31 0.45
C GLN A 24 -4.63 1.15 0.58
N GLY A 25 -5.51 2.01 1.08
CA GLY A 25 -5.14 3.36 1.50
C GLY A 25 -4.32 3.30 2.79
N THR A 26 -3.13 3.88 2.77
CA THR A 26 -2.20 3.89 3.92
C THR A 26 -2.27 5.17 4.73
N THR A 27 -3.44 5.83 4.82
CA THR A 27 -3.63 7.07 5.57
C THR A 27 -3.28 6.88 7.05
N ASN A 28 -2.01 7.06 7.38
CA ASN A 28 -1.42 6.96 8.71
C ASN A 28 -0.39 8.08 8.81
N PHE A 29 -0.91 9.28 9.08
CA PHE A 29 -0.09 10.49 9.19
C PHE A 29 0.94 10.33 10.31
N LYS A 30 2.21 10.61 10.00
CA LYS A 30 3.27 10.64 10.99
C LYS A 30 3.44 12.05 11.55
N ALA A 31 3.48 12.15 12.88
CA ALA A 31 3.84 13.38 13.58
C ALA A 31 5.33 13.73 13.38
N SER A 32 6.19 12.72 13.23
CA SER A 32 7.63 12.87 12.94
C SER A 32 8.04 11.99 11.77
N LYS A 33 8.70 12.56 10.77
CA LYS A 33 9.16 11.84 9.56
C LYS A 33 10.26 10.80 9.86
N HIS A 34 11.01 10.97 10.96
CA HIS A 34 12.19 10.15 11.27
C HIS A 34 11.87 8.88 12.06
N GLU A 35 10.69 8.78 12.67
CA GLU A 35 10.30 7.60 13.44
C GLU A 35 9.80 6.49 12.50
N ILE A 36 10.34 5.28 12.57
CA ILE A 36 9.81 4.13 11.82
C ILE A 36 8.78 3.38 12.66
N LYS A 37 7.53 3.31 12.19
CA LYS A 37 6.45 2.61 12.91
C LYS A 37 6.15 1.25 12.30
N LYS A 38 6.36 0.18 13.07
CA LYS A 38 6.08 -1.22 12.64
C LYS A 38 4.64 -1.44 12.20
N SER A 39 3.67 -0.77 12.83
CA SER A 39 2.26 -0.86 12.42
C SER A 39 2.02 -0.39 10.99
N ILE A 40 2.72 0.66 10.56
CA ILE A 40 2.63 1.22 9.20
C ILE A 40 3.29 0.28 8.17
N ILE A 41 4.26 -0.53 8.59
CA ILE A 41 4.88 -1.56 7.74
C ILE A 41 3.99 -2.81 7.64
N ASN A 42 3.46 -3.28 8.77
CA ASN A 42 2.73 -4.55 8.84
C ASN A 42 1.44 -4.52 8.03
N VAL A 43 0.69 -3.41 8.08
CA VAL A 43 -0.59 -3.26 7.39
C VAL A 43 -0.48 -3.47 5.87
N PRO A 44 0.40 -2.78 5.12
CA PRO A 44 0.61 -3.06 3.69
C PRO A 44 1.27 -4.40 3.43
N ARG A 45 2.20 -4.87 4.27
CA ARG A 45 2.80 -6.20 4.12
C ARG A 45 1.74 -7.30 4.16
N ASP A 46 0.85 -7.25 5.14
CA ASP A 46 -0.19 -8.26 5.34
C ASP A 46 -1.23 -8.20 4.21
N ALA A 47 -1.57 -6.98 3.74
CA ALA A 47 -2.40 -6.82 2.53
C ALA A 47 -1.75 -7.47 1.30
N ILE A 48 -0.46 -7.25 1.07
CA ILE A 48 0.28 -7.90 -0.03
C ILE A 48 0.20 -9.42 0.10
N GLN A 49 0.40 -9.96 1.30
CA GLN A 49 0.31 -11.40 1.57
C GLN A 49 -1.10 -11.98 1.35
N LEU A 50 -2.14 -11.18 1.60
CA LEU A 50 -3.54 -11.54 1.33
C LEU A 50 -3.89 -11.46 -0.17
N GLY A 51 -3.01 -10.92 -1.00
CA GLY A 51 -3.16 -10.85 -2.46
C GLY A 51 -3.54 -9.48 -3.00
N PHE A 52 -3.50 -8.42 -2.17
CA PHE A 52 -3.60 -7.06 -2.66
C PHE A 52 -2.35 -6.71 -3.48
N GLN A 53 -2.56 -6.11 -4.64
CA GLN A 53 -1.47 -5.76 -5.55
C GLN A 53 -1.39 -4.27 -5.83
N HIS A 54 -2.39 -3.49 -5.40
CA HIS A 54 -2.42 -2.05 -5.52
C HIS A 54 -2.24 -1.42 -4.13
N LEU A 55 -1.19 -0.65 -3.95
CA LEU A 55 -0.87 0.10 -2.74
C LEU A 55 -1.04 1.58 -3.05
N ASP A 56 -1.87 2.27 -2.26
CA ASP A 56 -2.16 3.69 -2.44
C ASP A 56 -1.55 4.51 -1.28
N GLY A 57 -0.62 5.38 -1.64
CA GLY A 57 0.09 6.28 -0.74
C GLY A 57 0.02 7.73 -1.20
N ALA A 58 0.65 8.62 -0.43
CA ALA A 58 0.81 10.03 -0.74
C ALA A 58 1.99 10.62 0.05
N LYS A 59 2.72 11.59 -0.54
CA LYS A 59 3.84 12.29 0.11
C LYS A 59 3.44 12.88 1.46
N VAL A 60 2.22 13.41 1.55
CA VAL A 60 1.70 14.02 2.78
C VAL A 60 1.55 13.04 3.95
N TYR A 61 1.37 11.75 3.67
CA TYR A 61 1.25 10.74 4.73
C TYR A 61 2.59 10.54 5.45
N GLY A 62 3.71 10.82 4.77
CA GLY A 62 5.05 10.76 5.33
C GLY A 62 5.56 9.34 5.62
N ASN A 63 4.93 8.32 5.03
CA ASN A 63 5.14 6.90 5.33
C ASN A 63 5.73 6.09 4.17
N GLU A 64 6.28 6.75 3.14
CA GLU A 64 6.85 6.09 1.95
C GLU A 64 8.02 5.16 2.31
N VAL A 65 8.79 5.47 3.37
CA VAL A 65 9.86 4.60 3.86
C VAL A 65 9.30 3.28 4.40
N GLU A 66 8.25 3.35 5.23
CA GLU A 66 7.57 2.16 5.74
C GLU A 66 6.88 1.35 4.64
N MET A 67 6.31 2.01 3.63
CA MET A 67 5.77 1.35 2.44
C MET A 67 6.86 0.56 1.71
N GLY A 68 8.03 1.18 1.48
CA GLY A 68 9.18 0.52 0.86
C GLY A 68 9.66 -0.69 1.67
N LEU A 69 9.68 -0.59 3.00
CA LEU A 69 10.00 -1.71 3.90
C LEU A 69 8.95 -2.83 3.82
N ALA A 70 7.66 -2.49 3.73
CA ALA A 70 6.59 -3.48 3.60
C ALA A 70 6.70 -4.24 2.27
N ILE A 71 6.92 -3.53 1.16
CA ILE A 71 7.17 -4.13 -0.16
C ILE A 71 8.39 -5.05 -0.10
N LYS A 72 9.51 -4.57 0.45
CA LYS A 72 10.75 -5.36 0.56
C LYS A 72 10.58 -6.63 1.40
N THR A 73 9.85 -6.53 2.51
CA THR A 73 9.65 -7.66 3.45
C THR A 73 8.50 -8.58 3.05
N SER A 74 7.64 -8.19 2.11
CA SER A 74 6.55 -9.03 1.59
C SER A 74 7.03 -10.23 0.75
N ASN A 75 8.27 -10.16 0.24
CA ASN A 75 8.86 -11.16 -0.67
C ASN A 75 8.02 -11.42 -1.95
N ILE A 76 7.23 -10.44 -2.40
CA ILE A 76 6.51 -10.49 -3.67
C ILE A 76 7.34 -9.78 -4.77
N PRO A 77 7.43 -10.34 -6.00
CA PRO A 77 8.14 -9.68 -7.09
C PRO A 77 7.61 -8.27 -7.34
N ARG A 78 8.50 -7.27 -7.43
CA ARG A 78 8.11 -5.85 -7.58
C ARG A 78 7.20 -5.61 -8.78
N GLN A 79 7.37 -6.34 -9.88
CA GLN A 79 6.53 -6.23 -11.07
C GLN A 79 5.06 -6.65 -10.86
N ASN A 80 4.77 -7.35 -9.77
CA ASN A 80 3.42 -7.77 -9.40
C ASN A 80 2.69 -6.73 -8.54
N LEU A 81 3.36 -5.63 -8.17
CA LEU A 81 2.82 -4.58 -7.32
C LEU A 81 2.66 -3.28 -8.11
N PHE A 82 1.54 -2.61 -7.91
CA PHE A 82 1.28 -1.26 -8.35
C PHE A 82 1.30 -0.36 -7.11
N ASP A 83 2.32 0.49 -7.02
CA ASP A 83 2.59 1.35 -5.86
C ASP A 83 2.42 2.79 -6.32
N VAL A 84 1.52 3.51 -5.65
CA VAL A 84 1.11 4.87 -6.00
C VAL A 84 1.51 5.83 -4.89
N THR A 85 2.11 6.95 -5.25
CA THR A 85 2.24 8.12 -4.38
C THR A 85 1.63 9.36 -5.05
N LYS A 86 1.40 10.40 -4.25
CA LYS A 86 0.76 11.65 -4.66
C LYS A 86 1.61 12.82 -4.22
N LEU A 87 1.84 13.77 -5.13
CA LEU A 87 2.43 15.06 -4.80
C LEU A 87 1.48 15.83 -3.88
N TRP A 88 2.01 16.50 -2.86
CA TRP A 88 1.22 17.23 -1.88
C TRP A 88 1.22 18.75 -2.10
N ASP A 89 2.37 19.32 -2.43
CA ASP A 89 2.52 20.76 -2.65
C ASP A 89 2.79 21.07 -4.12
N LEU A 90 1.73 21.35 -4.87
CA LEU A 90 1.83 21.73 -6.28
C LEU A 90 2.26 23.19 -6.48
N LYS A 91 2.24 24.03 -5.42
CA LYS A 91 2.68 25.44 -5.50
C LYS A 91 4.19 25.55 -5.43
N ASN A 92 4.85 24.59 -4.79
CA ASN A 92 6.30 24.46 -4.79
C ASN A 92 6.73 23.07 -5.32
N PRO A 93 6.85 22.91 -6.64
CA PRO A 93 7.19 21.63 -7.26
C PRO A 93 8.49 21.02 -6.73
N LYS A 94 9.46 21.85 -6.32
CA LYS A 94 10.73 21.37 -5.74
C LYS A 94 10.56 20.79 -4.34
N ALA A 95 9.56 21.25 -3.57
CA ALA A 95 9.22 20.64 -2.28
C ALA A 95 8.36 19.37 -2.43
N ALA A 96 7.85 19.12 -3.64
CA ALA A 96 7.02 17.96 -3.94
C ALA A 96 7.84 16.69 -4.25
N PHE A 97 9.10 16.83 -4.68
CA PHE A 97 10.06 15.74 -4.87
C PHE A 97 10.97 15.62 -3.64
#